data_AF-M3HSX8-F1
#
_entry.id   AF-M3HSX8-F1
#
_cell.length_a   1.000
_cell.length_b   1.000
_cell.length_c   1.000
_cell.angle_alpha   90.00
_cell.angle_beta   90.00
_cell.angle_gamma   90.00
#
_symmetry.space_group_name_H-M   'P 1'
#
loop_
_entity.id
_entity.type
_entity.pdbx_description
1 polymer ?
#
loop_
_entity_poly.entity_id
_entity_poly.type
_entity_poly.pdbx_seq_one_letter_code
_entity_poly.pdbx_strand_id
1 'polypeptide(L)' 'MYFLSVVGEDENANLVGKNLQEQGIDVQLVGDSSRPTTFKIRYMVENQKLFRVSRLKEHSLSKKLKINSLKN' A
#
# COMPACT_ATOMS: atom_id res chain seq x y z
N MET A 1 8.57 6.20 -14.94
CA MET A 1 8.61 6.35 -13.47
C MET A 1 8.31 4.99 -12.87
N TYR A 2 9.12 4.51 -11.94
CA TYR A 2 9.02 3.16 -11.37
C TYR A 2 8.69 3.23 -9.87
N PHE A 3 7.71 2.44 -9.42
CA PHE A 3 7.23 2.41 -8.04
C PHE A 3 7.33 1.00 -7.46
N LEU A 4 8.12 0.84 -6.40
CA LEU A 4 8.27 -0.40 -5.64
C LEU A 4 7.72 -0.20 -4.23
N SER A 5 6.81 -1.05 -3.78
CA SER A 5 6.27 -0.99 -2.43
C SER A 5 5.78 -2.35 -1.93
N VAL A 6 5.47 -2.42 -0.63
CA VAL A 6 4.87 -3.59 0.03
C VAL A 6 3.42 -3.29 0.34
N VAL A 7 2.54 -4.23 0.01
CA VAL A 7 1.09 -4.16 0.22
C VAL A 7 0.62 -5.38 1.00
N GLY A 8 -0.60 -5.33 1.54
CA GLY A 8 -1.25 -6.51 2.08
C GLY A 8 -1.76 -7.43 0.98
N GLU A 9 -2.31 -8.58 1.37
CA GLU A 9 -3.07 -9.46 0.47
C GLU A 9 -4.57 -9.15 0.62
N ASP A 10 -4.98 -7.96 0.19
CA ASP A 10 -6.35 -7.47 0.32
C ASP A 10 -6.81 -6.68 -0.92
N GLU A 11 -8.10 -6.38 -1.00
CA GLU A 11 -8.70 -5.70 -2.16
C GLU A 11 -8.08 -4.31 -2.42
N ASN A 12 -7.60 -3.64 -1.37
CA ASN A 12 -6.96 -2.33 -1.51
C ASN A 12 -5.64 -2.43 -2.27
N ALA A 13 -4.91 -3.55 -2.17
CA ALA A 13 -3.70 -3.79 -2.96
C ALA A 13 -3.99 -3.78 -4.46
N ASN A 14 -5.08 -4.45 -4.87
CA ASN A 14 -5.52 -4.50 -6.27
C ASN A 14 -5.91 -3.11 -6.78
N LEU A 15 -6.63 -2.35 -5.95
CA LEU A 15 -7.07 -0.98 -6.26
C LEU A 15 -5.88 -0.04 -6.48
N VAL A 16 -4.86 -0.13 -5.62
CA VAL A 16 -3.63 0.65 -5.74
C VAL A 16 -2.87 0.29 -7.02
N GLY A 17 -2.69 -1.01 -7.31
CA GLY A 17 -1.98 -1.47 -8.51
C GLY A 17 -2.65 -0.96 -9.79
N LYS A 18 -3.97 -1.10 -9.89
CA LYS A 18 -4.75 -0.62 -11.04
C LYS A 18 -4.61 0.89 -11.24
N ASN A 19 -4.81 1.69 -10.19
CA ASN A 19 -4.74 3.15 -10.29
C ASN A 19 -3.35 3.64 -10.70
N LEU A 20 -2.28 3.00 -10.20
CA LEU A 20 -0.90 3.35 -10.58
C LEU A 20 -0.63 3.01 -12.05
N GLN A 21 -1.08 1.84 -12.52
CA GLN A 21 -0.96 1.43 -13.91
C GLN A 21 -1.73 2.36 -14.86
N GLU A 22 -2.96 2.75 -14.49
CA GLU A 22 -3.77 3.71 -15.25
C GLU A 22 -3.10 5.09 -15.37
N GLN A 23 -2.26 5.47 -14.40
CA GLN A 23 -1.44 6.68 -14.45
C GLN A 23 -0.13 6.51 -15.24
N GLY A 24 0.09 5.34 -15.86
CA GLY A 24 1.30 5.04 -16.63
C GLY A 24 2.55 4.80 -15.77
N ILE A 25 2.37 4.44 -14.50
CA ILE A 25 3.46 4.15 -13.57
C ILE A 25 3.78 2.66 -13.64
N ASP A 26 5.04 2.34 -13.92
CA ASP A 26 5.53 0.97 -13.82
C ASP A 26 5.64 0.61 -12.33
N VAL A 27 4.97 -0.46 -11.93
CA VAL A 27 4.72 -0.74 -10.52
C VAL A 27 5.02 -2.19 -10.17
N GLN A 28 5.81 -2.37 -9.11
CA GLN A 28 6.03 -3.64 -8.45
C GLN A 28 5.49 -3.57 -7.01
N LEU A 29 4.37 -4.26 -6.75
CA LEU A 29 3.82 -4.40 -5.41
C LEU A 29 4.13 -5.79 -4.87
N VAL A 30 4.79 -5.85 -3.72
CA VAL A 30 5.12 -7.10 -3.04
C VAL A 30 4.08 -7.35 -1.95
N GLY A 31 3.33 -8.45 -2.05
CA GLY A 31 2.31 -8.82 -1.06
C GLY A 31 2.90 -9.35 0.24
N ASP A 32 2.32 -8.96 1.38
CA ASP A 32 2.61 -9.47 2.72
C ASP A 32 1.31 -9.72 3.48
N SER A 33 0.84 -10.97 3.54
CA SER A 33 -0.34 -11.39 4.30
C SER A 33 -0.32 -11.03 5.80
N SER A 34 0.85 -10.74 6.38
CA SER A 34 0.94 -10.40 7.81
C SER A 34 0.49 -8.98 8.15
N ARG A 35 0.29 -8.11 7.14
CA ARG A 35 -0.20 -6.73 7.27
C ARG A 35 -1.35 -6.45 6.29
N PRO A 36 -2.28 -5.53 6.62
CA PRO A 36 -3.18 -4.98 5.63
C PRO A 36 -2.45 -3.95 4.75
N THR A 37 -2.97 -3.69 3.56
CA THR A 37 -2.57 -2.53 2.75
C THR A 37 -2.90 -1.26 3.51
N THR A 38 -1.95 -0.32 3.55
CA THR A 38 -2.12 0.92 4.32
C THR A 38 -3.29 1.72 3.76
N PHE A 39 -4.28 2.00 4.62
CA PHE A 39 -5.47 2.76 4.23
C PHE A 39 -5.68 3.94 5.17
N LYS A 40 -5.83 5.14 4.60
CA LYS A 40 -5.92 6.42 5.33
C LYS A 40 -7.19 7.16 4.91
N ILE A 41 -8.19 7.20 5.79
CA ILE A 41 -9.44 7.93 5.59
C ILE A 41 -9.38 9.25 6.36
N ARG A 42 -9.79 10.33 5.71
CA ARG A 42 -10.00 11.64 6.33
C ARG A 42 -11.47 12.00 6.21
N TYR A 43 -12.18 12.06 7.34
CA TYR A 43 -13.55 12.55 7.39
C TYR A 43 -13.52 14.07 7.49
N MET A 44 -14.16 14.74 6.55
CA MET A 44 -14.17 16.19 6.42
C MET A 44 -15.60 16.69 6.19
N VAL A 45 -15.91 17.85 6.75
CA VAL A 45 -17.12 18.63 6.42
C VAL A 45 -16.63 19.99 5.94
N GLU A 46 -17.05 20.38 4.74
CA GLU A 46 -16.48 21.51 4.01
C GLU A 46 -14.93 21.45 4.01
N ASN A 47 -14.29 22.51 4.49
CA ASN A 47 -12.83 22.61 4.61
C ASN A 47 -12.30 22.20 5.99
N GLN A 48 -13.12 21.62 6.87
CA GLN A 48 -12.72 21.22 8.21
C GLN A 48 -12.53 19.70 8.33
N LYS A 49 -11.36 19.29 8.87
CA LYS A 49 -11.04 17.89 9.18
C LYS A 49 -11.65 17.53 10.53
N LEU A 50 -12.51 16.51 10.54
CA LEU A 50 -13.16 16.01 11.74
C LEU A 50 -12.36 14.86 12.36
N PHE A 51 -12.14 13.81 11.57
CA PHE A 51 -11.50 12.59 12.05
C PHE A 51 -10.53 12.01 11.03
N ARG A 52 -9.48 11.37 11.55
CA ARG A 52 -8.53 10.60 10.75
C ARG A 52 -8.58 9.15 11.21
N VAL A 53 -8.90 8.24 10.30
CA VAL A 53 -8.84 6.80 10.54
C VAL A 53 -7.71 6.22 9.71
N SER A 54 -6.79 5.52 10.37
CA SER A 54 -5.63 4.89 9.75
C SER A 54 -5.65 3.40 10.05
N ARG A 55 -5.72 2.57 9.00
CA ARG A 55 -5.50 1.13 9.11
C ARG A 55 -4.09 0.84 8.61
N LEU A 56 -3.20 0.51 9.53
CA LEU A 56 -1.85 0.05 9.26
C LEU A 56 -1.40 -0.90 10.36
N LYS A 57 -0.43 -1.76 10.04
CA LYS A 57 0.25 -2.62 11.00
C LYS A 57 1.74 -2.39 10.85
N GLU A 58 2.36 -1.90 11.92
CA GLU A 58 3.79 -1.61 11.95
C GLU A 58 4.55 -2.79 12.53
N HIS A 59 5.23 -3.52 11.65
CA HIS A 59 6.22 -4.51 12.03
C HIS A 59 7.27 -4.66 10.94
N SER A 60 8.44 -5.13 11.35
CA SER A 60 9.56 -5.37 10.44
C SER A 60 9.15 -6.31 9.30
N LEU A 61 9.57 -6.01 8.08
CA LEU A 61 9.41 -6.91 6.94
C LEU A 61 10.08 -8.26 7.25
N SER A 62 9.39 -9.36 6.93
CA SER A 62 9.97 -10.69 7.09
C SER A 62 11.24 -10.81 6.23
N LYS A 63 12.24 -11.57 6.70
CA LYS A 63 13.49 -11.78 5.95
C LYS A 63 13.26 -12.35 4.55
N LYS A 64 12.21 -13.18 4.39
CA LYS A 64 11.80 -13.78 3.11
C LYS A 64 11.38 -12.72 2.08
N LEU A 65 10.59 -11.73 2.51
CA LEU A 65 10.12 -10.65 1.63
C LEU A 65 11.28 -9.76 1.18
N LYS A 66 12.22 -9.42 2.08
CA LYS A 66 13.39 -8.59 1.75
C LYS A 66 14.24 -9.16 0.60
N ILE A 67 14.43 -10.48 0.57
CA ILE A 67 15.26 -11.14 -0.45
C ILE A 67 14.56 -11.11 -1.82
N ASN A 68 13.24 -11.28 -1.85
CA ASN A 68 12.48 -11.27 -3.11
C ASN A 68 12.37 -9.87 -3.71
N SER A 69 12.32 -8.81 -2.89
CA SER A 69 12.27 -7.42 -3.39
C SER A 69 13.58 -6.92 -4.01
N LEU A 70 14.72 -7.58 -3.74
CA LEU A 70 16.05 -7.18 -4.22
C LEU A 70 16.55 -8.03 -5.41
N LYS A 71 15.78 -9.03 -5.83
CA LYS A 71 16.08 -9.86 -6.99
C LYS A 71 15.33 -9.30 -8.19
N ASN A 72 15.88 -8.25 -8.81
CA ASN A 72 15.61 -7.82 -10.18
C ASN A 72 16.82 -7.02 -10.68
#